data_AF-A0A645FF66-F1
#
_entry.id   AF-A0A645FF66-F1
#
_cell.length_a   1.000
_cell.length_b   1.000
_cell.length_c   1.000
_cell.angle_alpha   90.00
_cell.angle_beta   90.00
_cell.angle_gamma   90.00
#
_symmetry.space_group_name_H-M   'P 1'
#
loop_
_entity.id
_entity.type
_entity.pdbx_description
1 polymer ?
#
loop_
_entity_poly.entity_id
_entity_poly.type
_entity_poly.pdbx_seq_one_letter_code
_entity_poly.pdbx_strand_id
1 'polypeptide(L)' 'MEDRIVKVLFKEAGSKEDTLPLLPILPEEYEADYKLISRKPILPNEAELSENSRSQSAKLRVIERVKK' A
#
# COMPACT_ATOMS: atom_id res chain seq x y z
N MET A 1 -11.75 -0.92 -12.10
CA MET A 1 -11.49 0.48 -11.64
C MET A 1 -10.87 0.48 -10.23
N GLU A 2 -10.94 -0.66 -9.53
CA GLU A 2 -10.59 -0.81 -8.12
C GLU A 2 -9.09 -0.62 -7.79
N ASP A 3 -8.14 -1.06 -8.63
CA ASP A 3 -6.70 -0.95 -8.34
C ASP A 3 -6.26 0.51 -8.10
N ARG A 4 -6.86 1.47 -8.81
CA ARG A 4 -6.57 2.90 -8.61
C ARG A 4 -7.10 3.40 -7.27
N ILE A 5 -8.27 2.92 -6.83
CA ILE A 5 -8.85 3.28 -5.53
C ILE A 5 -7.99 2.71 -4.41
N VAL A 6 -7.60 1.43 -4.49
CA VAL A 6 -6.72 0.78 -3.51
C VAL A 6 -5.37 1.49 -3.44
N LYS A 7 -4.80 1.92 -4.57
CA LYS A 7 -3.56 2.72 -4.60
C LYS A 7 -3.68 4.01 -3.80
N VAL A 8 -4.77 4.74 -4.01
CA VAL A 8 -4.98 6.06 -3.38
C VAL A 8 -5.20 5.87 -1.89
N LEU A 9 -6.08 4.93 -1.51
CA LEU A 9 -6.40 4.63 -0.11
C LEU A 9 -5.17 4.13 0.67
N PHE A 10 -4.35 3.26 0.07
CA PHE A 10 -3.12 2.80 0.73
C PHE A 10 -2.06 3.88 0.84
N LYS A 11 -2.04 4.83 -0.10
CA LYS A 11 -1.17 6.00 -0.03
C LYS A 11 -1.65 6.94 1.07
N GLU A 12 -2.94 7.20 1.19
CA GLU A 12 -3.52 8.01 2.26
C GLU A 12 -3.31 7.37 3.64
N ALA A 13 -3.60 6.07 3.77
CA ALA A 13 -3.43 5.33 5.03
C ALA A 13 -1.96 5.21 5.49
N GLY A 14 -1.00 5.26 4.56
CA GLY A 14 0.44 5.23 4.85
C GLY A 14 1.15 6.58 4.72
N SER A 15 0.44 7.64 4.32
CA SER A 15 0.98 8.99 4.28
C SER A 15 0.98 9.51 5.71
N LYS A 16 2.19 9.72 6.25
CA LYS A 16 2.37 10.57 7.44
C LYS A 16 1.83 11.95 7.06
N GLU A 17 0.90 12.50 7.84
CA GLU A 17 0.54 13.91 7.71
C GLU A 17 1.85 14.71 7.73
N ASP A 18 2.06 15.49 6.68
CA ASP A 18 3.29 16.25 6.46
C ASP A 18 3.37 17.33 7.53
N THR A 19 3.90 16.96 8.71
CA THR A 19 4.20 17.94 9.75
C THR A 19 5.28 18.85 9.23
N LEU A 20 5.03 20.15 9.38
CA LEU A 20 5.86 21.26 8.96
C LEU A 20 7.37 20.97 9.16
N PRO A 21 8.21 21.23 8.14
CA PRO A 21 9.63 20.81 8.05
C PRO A 21 10.60 21.44 9.09
N LEU A 22 10.09 22.02 10.17
CA LEU A 22 10.87 22.76 11.18
C LEU A 22 11.06 22.02 12.52
N LEU A 23 10.57 20.79 12.67
CA LEU A 23 10.77 19.98 13.88
C LEU A 23 11.73 18.80 13.60
N PRO A 24 12.91 18.76 14.26
CA PRO A 24 13.93 17.72 14.04
C PRO A 24 13.56 16.35 14.64
N ILE A 25 12.42 16.26 15.33
CA ILE A 25 11.95 15.05 16.02
C ILE A 25 10.47 14.91 15.69
N LEU A 26 10.12 13.92 14.86
CA LEU A 26 8.74 13.57 14.58
C LEU A 26 8.21 12.79 15.80
N PRO A 27 7.17 13.27 16.51
CA PRO A 27 6.57 12.49 17.59
C PRO A 27 6.02 11.17 17.04
N GLU A 28 6.19 10.05 17.75
CA GLU A 28 5.65 8.74 17.35
C GLU A 28 4.13 8.80 17.11
N GLU A 29 3.41 9.76 17.68
CA GLU A 29 1.98 10.01 17.44
C GLU A 29 1.63 10.37 15.98
N TYR A 30 2.59 10.83 15.17
CA TYR A 30 2.39 11.11 13.74
C TYR A 30 2.80 9.94 12.84
N GLU A 31 3.13 8.78 13.42
CA GLU A 31 3.38 7.59 12.63
C GLU A 31 2.09 7.02 12.08
N ALA A 32 1.98 6.99 10.75
CA ALA A 32 0.86 6.40 10.04
C ALA A 32 0.54 5.00 10.60
N ASP A 33 -0.75 4.74 10.86
CA ASP A 33 -1.23 3.45 11.39
C ASP A 33 -0.89 2.28 10.48
N TYR A 34 -0.64 2.55 9.19
CA TYR A 34 -0.32 1.55 8.18
C TYR A 34 1.02 1.83 7.48
N LYS A 35 1.85 0.79 7.36
CA LYS A 35 3.09 0.80 6.60
C LYS A 35 2.87 0.14 5.24
N LEU A 36 3.27 0.84 4.18
CA LEU A 36 3.29 0.30 2.82
C LEU A 36 4.42 -0.72 2.66
N ILE A 37 4.06 -2.01 2.57
CA ILE A 37 5.02 -3.10 2.32
C ILE A 37 5.35 -3.21 0.83
N SER A 38 4.33 -3.17 -0.04
CA SER A 38 4.53 -3.29 -1.49
C SER A 38 4.19 -2.00 -2.24
N ARG A 39 5.21 -1.34 -2.79
CA ARG A 39 5.04 -0.12 -3.62
C ARG A 39 4.54 -0.45 -5.04
N LYS A 40 4.91 -1.61 -5.57
CA LYS A 40 4.45 -2.13 -6.86
C LYS A 40 3.38 -3.21 -6.62
N PRO A 41 2.35 -3.32 -7.46
CA PRO A 41 1.41 -4.43 -7.35
C PRO A 41 2.15 -5.74 -7.65
N ILE A 42 1.84 -6.79 -6.89
CA ILE A 42 2.28 -8.15 -7.19
C ILE A 42 1.36 -8.69 -8.28
N LEU A 43 1.97 -9.16 -9.37
CA LEU A 43 1.28 -9.71 -10.53
C LEU A 43 1.25 -11.24 -10.44
N PRO A 44 0.22 -11.88 -11.04
CA PRO A 44 0.16 -13.34 -11.16
C PRO A 44 1.35 -13.89 -11.95
N ASN A 45 1.76 -15.11 -11.63
CA ASN A 45 2.84 -15.78 -12.35
C ASN A 45 2.33 -16.46 -13.65
N GLU A 46 3.25 -16.89 -14.52
CA GLU A 46 2.89 -17.51 -15.81
C GLU A 46 2.13 -18.84 -15.66
N ALA A 47 2.40 -19.62 -14.61
CA ALA A 47 1.68 -20.87 -14.34
C ALA A 47 0.21 -20.61 -13.95
N GLU A 48 -0.04 -19.65 -13.07
CA GLU A 48 -1.38 -19.20 -12.67
C GLU A 48 -2.17 -18.63 -13.84
N LEU A 49 -1.51 -17.93 -14.77
CA LEU A 49 -2.14 -17.42 -15.99
C LEU A 49 -2.58 -18.56 -16.93
N SER A 50 -1.80 -19.64 -16.98
CA SER A 50 -2.09 -20.83 -17.78
C SER A 50 -3.22 -21.67 -17.18
N GLU A 51 -3.29 -21.78 -15.85
CA GLU A 51 -4.39 -22.49 -15.16
C GLU A 51 -5.66 -21.64 -15.03
N ASN A 52 -5.52 -20.32 -14.91
CA ASN A 52 -6.63 -19.40 -14.75
C ASN A 52 -6.39 -18.06 -15.46
N SER A 53 -6.86 -17.95 -16.70
CA SER A 53 -6.73 -16.74 -17.51
C SER A 53 -7.42 -15.51 -16.91
N ARG A 54 -8.36 -15.68 -15.97
CA ARG A 54 -8.99 -14.55 -15.25
C ARG A 54 -8.03 -13.88 -14.26
N SER A 55 -6.97 -14.57 -13.83
CA SER A 55 -5.97 -14.03 -12.91
C SER A 55 -5.14 -12.91 -13.54
N GLN A 56 -5.11 -12.78 -14.89
CA GLN A 56 -4.34 -11.74 -15.59
C GLN A 56 -4.64 -10.30 -15.15
N SER A 57 -5.86 -10.07 -14.64
CA SER A 57 -6.27 -8.75 -14.15
C SER A 57 -5.96 -8.51 -12.67
N ALA A 58 -5.50 -9.54 -11.95
CA ALA A 58 -5.25 -9.48 -10.52
C ALA A 58 -3.98 -8.67 -10.22
N LYS A 59 -4.10 -7.76 -9.24
CA LYS A 59 -3.00 -6.94 -8.73
C LYS A 59 -3.09 -6.96 -7.22
N LEU A 60 -2.16 -7.66 -6.57
CA LEU A 60 -2.13 -7.74 -5.13
C LEU A 60 -1.35 -6.54 -4.57
N ARG A 61 -1.95 -5.83 -3.61
CA ARG A 61 -1.32 -4.75 -2.84
C ARG A 61 -1.43 -5.09 -1.37
N VAL A 62 -0.37 -4.83 -0.59
CA VAL A 62 -0.27 -5.21 0.82
C VAL A 62 0.21 -4.01 1.64
N ILE A 63 -0.48 -3.77 2.76
CA ILE A 63 -0.09 -2.84 3.82
C ILE A 63 -0.07 -3.60 5.15
N GLU A 64 0.80 -3.18 6.05
CA GLU A 64 0.92 -3.72 7.40
C GLU A 64 0.39 -2.71 8.40
N ARG A 65 -0.45 -3.14 9.35
CA ARG A 65 -0.93 -2.27 10.43
C ARG A 65 0.11 -2.25 11.56
N VAL A 66 0.59 -1.06 11.92
CA VAL A 66 1.67 -0.85 12.89
C VAL A 66 1.13 -0.47 14.27
N LYS A 67 -0.02 0.22 14.36
CA LYS A 67 -0.64 0.63 15.63
C LYS A 67 -2.07 0.09 15.77
N LYS A 68 -2.45 -0.35 16.98
CA LYS A 68 -3.76 -0.94 17.28
C LYS A 68 -4.59 -0.05 18.17
#